data_AF-A0A966R7H5-F1
#
_entry.id   AF-A0A966R7H5-F1
#
_cell.length_a   1.000
_cell.length_b   1.000
_cell.length_c   1.000
_cell.angle_alpha   90.00
_cell.angle_beta   90.00
_cell.angle_gamma   90.00
#
_symmetry.space_group_name_H-M   'P 1'
#
loop_
_entity.id
_entity.type
_entity.pdbx_description
1 polymer ?
#
loop_
_entity_poly.entity_id
_entity_poly.type
_entity_poly.pdbx_seq_one_letter_code
_entity_poly.pdbx_strand_id
1 'polypeptide(L)'
;MIPRRGRGQGTRLHLNNKNTTNTLRQSRHTCTRFPTTMNNTQLTEFRTFEPEKTVIFSKAEVGSVGNAASKITFKRIRLSARNADGTIGDLVLNTAADLMSFGLQQNMDMTTGKPSGYSFPICLWSRNGATADEKLFVTQFDRLVETCKKYLVEHREELEKYDLEIADLKKFNPLYWKMDKGKIVEDRGPMLYVKVMENKKTEQISTLFIDDQTNQIMDPLDLLEKRCFVTAAIKVESIFIGNKISLQVKLSEAVVKVVDTTIRGLLRPVVVRPEDVANATGVTTAPTPETTSSTLTNALPEMPPNDDNEVAPEDEDDDVTQEEEEEDDDDLQLPPTIAPSPAPAPVVAAPTQTVAAPVIAAAPPAPAKRGGGGRGKAKTPTPALPVGEVKV
;
A
#
# COMPACT_ATOMS: atom_id res chain seq x y z
N MET A 1 51.82 -4.82 48.28
CA MET A 1 51.27 -5.68 49.35
C MET A 1 50.12 -6.48 48.75
N ILE A 2 50.37 -7.67 48.20
CA ILE A 2 50.24 -9.02 48.82
C ILE A 2 48.83 -9.27 49.41
N PRO A 3 48.15 -10.37 48.99
CA PRO A 3 46.71 -10.57 49.16
C PRO A 3 46.36 -11.42 50.38
N ARG A 4 45.07 -11.48 50.75
CA ARG A 4 44.56 -12.48 51.70
C ARG A 4 43.35 -13.23 51.17
N ARG A 5 43.49 -14.56 51.28
CA ARG A 5 42.49 -15.63 51.13
C ARG A 5 41.36 -15.49 52.15
N GLY A 6 40.20 -16.04 51.80
CA GLY A 6 39.17 -16.42 52.77
C GLY A 6 38.09 -17.30 52.14
N ARG A 7 38.21 -18.62 52.31
CA ARG A 7 37.12 -19.61 52.09
C ARG A 7 36.04 -19.41 53.16
N GLY A 8 34.78 -19.56 52.78
CA GLY A 8 33.66 -19.74 53.70
C GLY A 8 32.60 -20.64 53.07
N GLN A 9 32.38 -21.80 53.70
CA GLN A 9 31.29 -22.74 53.41
C GLN A 9 30.00 -22.32 54.12
N GLY A 10 28.88 -22.90 53.66
CA GLY A 10 27.58 -22.91 54.35
C GLY A 10 26.57 -22.01 53.64
N THR A 11 25.30 -22.35 53.45
CA THR A 11 24.50 -23.41 54.04
C THR A 11 23.22 -23.54 53.20
N ARG A 12 22.72 -24.77 53.11
CA ARG A 12 21.56 -25.24 52.37
C ARG A 12 20.26 -24.78 53.06
N LEU A 13 19.43 -23.98 52.40
CA LEU A 13 18.05 -23.71 52.83
C LEU A 13 17.08 -24.36 51.84
N HIS A 14 16.37 -25.38 52.32
CA HIS A 14 15.20 -25.96 51.67
C HIS A 14 14.01 -25.01 51.87
N LEU A 15 13.49 -24.45 50.78
CA LEU A 15 12.18 -23.81 50.77
C LEU A 15 11.11 -24.83 50.33
N ASN A 16 10.27 -25.19 51.29
CA ASN A 16 8.96 -25.82 51.08
C ASN A 16 8.06 -24.84 50.35
N ASN A 17 7.61 -25.17 49.14
CA ASN A 17 6.54 -24.43 48.47
C ASN A 17 5.24 -25.24 48.54
N LYS A 18 4.29 -24.74 49.31
CA LYS A 18 2.97 -25.35 49.53
C LYS A 18 2.04 -24.98 48.39
N ASN A 19 1.41 -26.01 47.84
CA ASN A 19 0.29 -25.97 46.90
C ASN A 19 -0.82 -25.02 47.39
N THR A 20 -1.22 -24.08 46.54
CA THR A 20 -2.52 -23.42 46.63
C THR A 20 -3.23 -23.57 45.30
N THR A 21 -4.18 -24.50 45.25
CA THR A 21 -5.11 -24.72 44.14
C THR A 21 -6.12 -23.58 44.11
N ASN A 22 -6.00 -22.67 43.14
CA ASN A 22 -6.98 -21.63 42.86
C ASN A 22 -7.77 -22.03 41.60
N THR A 23 -8.92 -22.66 41.81
CA THR A 23 -9.81 -23.15 40.75
C THR A 23 -10.68 -22.00 40.26
N LEU A 24 -10.10 -21.11 39.46
CA LEU A 24 -10.85 -20.05 38.79
C LEU A 24 -11.55 -20.65 37.56
N ARG A 25 -12.88 -20.79 37.65
CA ARG A 25 -13.78 -21.12 36.53
C ARG A 25 -13.62 -20.06 35.43
N GLN A 26 -12.77 -20.33 34.45
CA GLN A 26 -12.72 -19.58 33.20
C GLN A 26 -13.91 -19.98 32.33
N SER A 27 -14.85 -19.05 32.21
CA SER A 27 -15.85 -19.03 31.14
C SER A 27 -15.12 -19.09 29.80
N ARG A 28 -15.33 -20.18 29.05
CA ARG A 28 -14.81 -20.34 27.69
C ARG A 28 -15.64 -19.49 26.74
N HIS A 29 -15.36 -18.20 26.70
CA HIS A 29 -15.58 -17.45 25.46
C HIS A 29 -14.46 -17.88 24.50
N THR A 30 -14.82 -18.68 23.51
CA THR A 30 -13.98 -18.96 22.34
C THR A 30 -13.87 -17.67 21.53
N CYS A 31 -13.10 -16.72 22.04
CA CYS A 31 -12.48 -15.71 21.21
C CYS A 31 -11.50 -16.47 20.33
N THR A 32 -11.89 -16.71 19.08
CA THR A 32 -11.02 -17.19 18.01
C THR A 32 -9.89 -16.19 17.85
N ARG A 33 -8.84 -16.34 18.66
CA ARG A 33 -7.54 -15.71 18.41
C ARG A 33 -7.10 -16.24 17.06
N PHE A 34 -7.16 -15.39 16.05
CA PHE A 34 -6.44 -15.63 14.81
C PHE A 34 -5.00 -15.96 15.19
N PRO A 35 -4.44 -17.09 14.70
CA PRO A 35 -3.03 -17.39 14.93
C PRO A 35 -2.23 -16.17 14.47
N THR A 36 -1.26 -15.76 15.27
CA THR A 36 -0.25 -14.78 14.87
C THR A 36 0.47 -15.38 13.67
N THR A 37 -0.05 -15.13 12.47
CA THR A 37 0.46 -15.69 11.23
C THR A 37 1.89 -15.22 11.09
N MET A 38 2.83 -16.16 11.07
CA MET A 38 4.16 -15.86 10.53
C MET A 38 3.92 -15.43 9.09
N ASN A 39 4.02 -14.13 8.82
CA ASN A 39 3.81 -13.58 7.49
C ASN A 39 4.93 -14.11 6.59
N ASN A 40 4.61 -15.13 5.77
CA ASN A 40 5.53 -15.69 4.80
C ASN A 40 5.40 -14.89 3.51
N THR A 41 5.85 -13.64 3.52
CA THR A 41 5.77 -12.78 2.34
C THR A 41 6.70 -13.32 1.26
N GLN A 42 6.13 -13.59 0.07
CA GLN A 42 6.85 -14.07 -1.10
C GLN A 42 6.54 -13.15 -2.29
N LEU A 43 7.50 -13.02 -3.20
CA LEU A 43 7.31 -12.28 -4.44
C LEU A 43 6.39 -13.08 -5.38
N THR A 44 5.30 -12.46 -5.82
CA THR A 44 4.35 -13.05 -6.76
C THR A 44 4.68 -12.60 -8.18
N GLU A 45 4.93 -13.56 -9.07
CA GLU A 45 5.20 -13.31 -10.48
C GLU A 45 3.95 -12.80 -11.20
N PHE A 46 4.02 -11.60 -11.79
CA PHE A 46 2.86 -11.00 -12.46
C PHE A 46 2.34 -11.83 -13.65
N ARG A 47 3.21 -12.59 -14.33
CA ARG A 47 2.83 -13.42 -15.48
C ARG A 47 1.83 -14.51 -15.12
N THR A 48 1.99 -15.11 -13.95
CA THR A 48 1.16 -16.22 -13.44
C THR A 48 0.12 -15.76 -12.42
N PHE A 49 0.04 -14.46 -12.17
CA PHE A 49 -0.84 -13.91 -11.16
C PHE A 49 -2.31 -14.00 -11.62
N GLU A 50 -3.15 -14.56 -10.75
CA GLU A 50 -4.59 -14.66 -10.94
C GLU A 50 -5.29 -14.01 -9.73
N PRO A 51 -5.65 -12.70 -9.83
CA PRO A 51 -6.14 -11.93 -8.69
C PRO A 51 -7.33 -12.60 -7.98
N GLU A 52 -8.23 -13.22 -8.73
CA GLU A 52 -9.47 -13.81 -8.23
C GLU A 52 -9.24 -15.05 -7.36
N LYS A 53 -8.08 -15.72 -7.49
CA LYS A 53 -7.74 -16.92 -6.70
C LYS A 53 -6.68 -16.64 -5.64
N THR A 54 -5.79 -15.69 -5.90
CA THR A 54 -4.63 -15.42 -5.06
C THR A 54 -4.93 -14.42 -3.95
N VAL A 55 -5.77 -13.41 -4.22
CA VAL A 55 -6.00 -12.30 -3.28
C VAL A 55 -6.92 -12.73 -2.15
N ILE A 56 -6.54 -12.38 -0.93
CA ILE A 56 -7.32 -12.58 0.29
C ILE A 56 -7.57 -11.21 0.92
N PHE A 57 -8.84 -10.91 1.17
CA PHE A 57 -9.25 -9.68 1.85
C PHE A 57 -9.42 -9.93 3.35
N SER A 58 -8.88 -9.04 4.19
CA SER A 58 -9.15 -9.08 5.62
C SER A 58 -10.54 -8.53 5.94
N LYS A 59 -11.00 -8.73 7.18
CA LYS A 59 -12.12 -7.94 7.71
C LYS A 59 -11.74 -6.45 7.74
N ALA A 60 -12.74 -5.59 7.62
CA ALA A 60 -12.56 -4.15 7.73
C ALA A 60 -12.11 -3.76 9.15
N GLU A 61 -10.94 -3.15 9.27
CA GLU A 61 -10.38 -2.60 10.51
C GLU A 61 -10.80 -1.13 10.62
N VAL A 62 -11.48 -0.76 11.70
CA VAL A 62 -11.80 0.65 11.99
C VAL A 62 -10.58 1.32 12.62
N GLY A 63 -10.10 2.38 11.98
CA GLY A 63 -9.01 3.22 12.45
C GLY A 63 -9.45 4.67 12.61
N SER A 64 -8.59 5.47 13.22
CA SER A 64 -8.78 6.92 13.29
C SER A 64 -7.45 7.66 13.25
N VAL A 65 -7.39 8.74 12.48
CA VAL A 65 -6.24 9.66 12.39
C VAL A 65 -6.70 11.05 12.81
N GLY A 66 -5.84 11.77 13.52
CA GLY A 66 -6.07 13.16 13.93
C GLY A 66 -5.91 13.34 15.44
N ASN A 67 -5.78 14.61 15.85
CA ASN A 67 -5.82 14.99 17.26
C ASN A 67 -7.28 14.99 17.74
N ALA A 68 -7.49 15.12 19.06
CA ALA A 68 -8.84 15.08 19.66
C ALA A 68 -9.85 16.07 19.04
N ALA A 69 -9.37 17.16 18.45
CA ALA A 69 -10.20 18.19 17.79
C ALA A 69 -10.63 17.85 16.35
N SER A 70 -9.92 16.96 15.64
CA SER A 70 -10.17 16.65 14.21
C SER A 70 -10.01 15.16 13.96
N LYS A 71 -10.76 14.36 14.71
CA LYS A 71 -10.71 12.90 14.65
C LYS A 71 -11.44 12.39 13.41
N ILE A 72 -10.69 12.06 12.36
CA ILE A 72 -11.24 11.42 11.15
C ILE A 72 -11.23 9.90 11.38
N THR A 73 -12.39 9.26 11.25
CA THR A 73 -12.52 7.80 11.27
C THR A 73 -12.35 7.25 9.85
N PHE A 74 -11.73 6.09 9.74
CA PHE A 74 -11.55 5.39 8.46
C PHE A 74 -11.68 3.89 8.65
N LYS A 75 -12.02 3.16 7.59
CA LYS A 75 -11.94 1.70 7.55
C LYS A 75 -10.77 1.28 6.65
N ARG A 76 -10.16 0.14 6.96
CA ARG A 76 -9.07 -0.42 6.16
C ARG A 76 -9.28 -1.92 5.97
N ILE A 77 -9.22 -2.37 4.72
CA ILE A 77 -9.19 -3.79 4.37
C ILE A 77 -7.78 -4.12 3.93
N ARG A 78 -7.08 -4.98 4.65
CA ARG A 78 -5.74 -5.43 4.25
C ARG A 78 -5.85 -6.47 3.15
N LEU A 79 -4.90 -6.42 2.23
CA LEU A 79 -4.76 -7.42 1.18
C LEU A 79 -3.60 -8.34 1.53
N SER A 80 -3.83 -9.62 1.32
CA SER A 80 -2.83 -10.68 1.45
C SER A 80 -2.90 -11.58 0.23
N ALA A 81 -1.85 -12.36 0.01
CA ALA A 81 -1.78 -13.32 -1.09
C ALA A 81 -1.65 -14.74 -0.53
N ARG A 82 -2.32 -15.69 -1.19
CA ARG A 82 -2.03 -17.11 -1.05
C ARG A 82 -0.85 -17.48 -1.95
N ASN A 83 0.26 -17.87 -1.35
CA ASN A 83 1.46 -18.30 -2.05
C ASN A 83 1.25 -19.68 -2.70
N ALA A 84 2.14 -20.05 -3.63
CA ALA A 84 2.08 -21.34 -4.32
C ALA A 84 2.25 -22.55 -3.37
N ASP A 85 2.98 -22.37 -2.26
CA ASP A 85 3.15 -23.38 -1.21
C ASP A 85 1.93 -23.49 -0.26
N GLY A 86 0.88 -22.70 -0.51
CA GLY A 86 -0.34 -22.63 0.30
C GLY A 86 -0.26 -21.75 1.54
N THR A 87 0.90 -21.16 1.83
CA THR A 87 1.07 -20.17 2.90
C THR A 87 0.42 -18.83 2.53
N ILE A 88 0.27 -17.95 3.52
CA ILE A 88 -0.32 -16.63 3.35
C ILE A 88 0.72 -15.58 3.73
N GLY A 89 0.88 -14.58 2.87
CA GLY A 89 1.81 -13.47 3.05
C GLY A 89 1.25 -12.16 2.52
N ASP A 90 2.06 -11.10 2.56
CA ASP A 90 1.69 -9.84 1.91
C ASP A 90 1.56 -10.03 0.39
N LEU A 91 0.64 -9.29 -0.24
CA LEU A 91 0.53 -9.24 -1.70
C LEU A 91 1.63 -8.33 -2.27
N VAL A 92 2.71 -8.95 -2.76
CA VAL A 92 3.83 -8.26 -3.42
C VAL A 92 3.99 -8.77 -4.84
N LEU A 93 3.85 -7.90 -5.83
CA LEU A 93 3.96 -8.21 -7.26
C LEU A 93 5.27 -7.65 -7.81
N ASN A 94 5.97 -8.41 -8.64
CA ASN A 94 7.03 -7.84 -9.45
C ASN A 94 6.46 -7.10 -10.67
N THR A 95 7.14 -6.05 -11.11
CA THR A 95 6.85 -5.39 -12.38
C THR A 95 7.50 -6.11 -13.56
N ALA A 96 7.15 -5.68 -14.78
CA ALA A 96 8.04 -5.91 -15.92
C ALA A 96 9.43 -5.32 -15.64
N ALA A 97 10.45 -5.84 -16.34
CA ALA A 97 11.82 -5.40 -16.18
C ALA A 97 12.09 -4.07 -16.91
N ASP A 98 13.11 -3.34 -16.46
CA ASP A 98 13.65 -2.14 -17.10
C ASP A 98 12.60 -1.04 -17.41
N LEU A 99 11.65 -0.83 -16.50
CA LEU A 99 10.66 0.24 -16.64
C LEU A 99 11.31 1.60 -16.38
N MET A 100 10.95 2.62 -17.17
CA MET A 100 11.47 3.96 -16.91
C MET A 100 10.82 4.58 -15.67
N SER A 101 11.63 5.20 -14.80
CA SER A 101 11.19 5.98 -13.65
C SER A 101 11.80 7.39 -13.69
N PHE A 102 11.07 8.36 -13.17
CA PHE A 102 11.57 9.73 -12.98
C PHE A 102 12.38 9.90 -11.69
N GLY A 103 12.64 8.80 -10.97
CA GLY A 103 13.39 8.80 -9.72
C GLY A 103 12.51 9.00 -8.51
N LEU A 104 13.15 9.26 -7.38
CA LEU A 104 12.47 9.60 -6.13
C LEU A 104 11.92 11.02 -6.24
N GLN A 105 10.66 11.22 -5.87
CA GLN A 105 10.01 12.54 -5.78
C GLN A 105 9.57 12.80 -4.35
N GLN A 106 9.86 14.00 -3.87
CA GLN A 106 9.44 14.44 -2.55
C GLN A 106 8.08 15.16 -2.65
N ASN A 107 7.12 14.70 -1.87
CA ASN A 107 5.81 15.35 -1.78
C ASN A 107 5.84 16.37 -0.67
N MET A 108 5.51 17.63 -0.98
CA MET A 108 5.38 18.69 0.01
C MET A 108 3.93 18.88 0.43
N ASP A 109 3.69 19.08 1.71
CA ASP A 109 2.40 19.55 2.21
C ASP A 109 2.27 21.05 1.92
N MET A 110 1.28 21.45 1.13
CA MET A 110 1.08 22.85 0.73
C MET A 110 0.75 23.77 1.90
N THR A 111 0.19 23.23 2.99
CA THR A 111 -0.17 24.04 4.17
C THR A 111 1.01 24.29 5.09
N THR A 112 1.88 23.28 5.27
CA THR A 112 3.00 23.37 6.22
C THR A 112 4.34 23.64 5.56
N GLY A 113 4.45 23.46 4.24
CA GLY A 113 5.70 23.52 3.48
C GLY A 113 6.69 22.40 3.83
N LYS A 114 6.26 21.39 4.59
CA LYS A 114 7.12 20.29 5.03
C LYS A 114 6.98 19.07 4.12
N PRO A 115 8.02 18.24 3.99
CA PRO A 115 7.91 16.94 3.33
C PRO A 115 6.83 16.07 3.99
N SER A 116 5.81 15.70 3.22
CA SER A 116 4.71 14.82 3.63
C SER A 116 5.00 13.34 3.37
N GLY A 117 5.95 13.08 2.47
CA GLY A 117 6.51 11.76 2.18
C GLY A 117 7.12 11.72 0.78
N TYR A 118 7.40 10.51 0.30
CA TYR A 118 8.01 10.32 -1.03
C TYR A 118 7.15 9.43 -1.93
N SER A 119 7.23 9.71 -3.22
CA SER A 119 6.64 8.90 -4.29
C SER A 119 7.71 8.48 -5.30
N PHE A 120 7.49 7.36 -5.98
CA PHE A 120 8.38 6.84 -7.01
C PHE A 120 7.55 6.55 -8.26
N PRO A 121 7.43 7.52 -9.20
CA PRO A 121 6.66 7.36 -10.43
C PRO A 121 7.32 6.40 -11.42
N ILE A 122 6.61 5.33 -11.77
CA ILE A 122 7.06 4.32 -12.73
C ILE A 122 6.20 4.41 -13.99
N CYS A 123 6.84 4.59 -15.15
CA CYS A 123 6.20 4.47 -16.46
C CYS A 123 6.04 2.98 -16.79
N LEU A 124 4.81 2.49 -16.84
CA LEU A 124 4.57 1.06 -17.01
C LEU A 124 4.74 0.59 -18.46
N TRP A 125 4.80 1.51 -19.42
CA TRP A 125 5.13 1.24 -20.81
C TRP A 125 6.39 1.98 -21.24
N SER A 126 7.17 1.33 -22.09
CA SER A 126 8.32 1.91 -22.74
C SER A 126 7.95 3.01 -23.75
N ARG A 127 8.84 4.00 -23.91
CA ARG A 127 8.65 5.12 -24.86
C ARG A 127 8.50 4.67 -26.32
N ASN A 128 9.11 3.56 -26.68
CA ASN A 128 9.10 3.01 -28.05
C ASN A 128 7.91 2.06 -28.29
N GLY A 129 6.87 2.16 -27.47
CA GLY A 129 5.73 1.26 -27.47
C GLY A 129 5.89 0.15 -26.43
N ALA A 130 4.75 -0.33 -25.94
CA ALA A 130 4.72 -1.26 -24.83
C ALA A 130 5.08 -2.69 -25.25
N THR A 131 5.95 -3.33 -24.48
CA THR A 131 6.28 -4.74 -24.66
C THR A 131 5.09 -5.64 -24.26
N ALA A 132 5.12 -6.91 -24.66
CA ALA A 132 4.07 -7.87 -24.28
C ALA A 132 3.97 -8.03 -22.75
N ASP A 133 5.13 -8.05 -22.07
CA ASP A 133 5.20 -8.19 -20.62
C ASP A 133 4.69 -6.93 -19.90
N GLU A 134 5.02 -5.74 -20.41
CA GLU A 134 4.49 -4.46 -19.89
C GLU A 134 2.95 -4.40 -20.00
N LYS A 135 2.40 -4.75 -21.16
CA LYS A 135 0.95 -4.82 -21.36
C LYS A 135 0.30 -5.86 -20.46
N LEU A 136 0.93 -7.02 -20.30
CA LEU A 136 0.45 -8.08 -19.43
C LEU A 136 0.42 -7.63 -17.97
N PHE A 137 1.48 -6.98 -17.49
CA PHE A 137 1.53 -6.44 -16.13
C PHE A 137 0.38 -5.46 -15.87
N VAL A 138 0.20 -4.46 -16.76
CA VAL A 138 -0.91 -3.49 -16.66
C VAL A 138 -2.26 -4.19 -16.65
N THR A 139 -2.47 -5.16 -17.55
CA THR A 139 -3.71 -5.95 -17.61
C THR A 139 -3.98 -6.71 -16.31
N GLN A 140 -2.96 -7.35 -15.73
CA GLN A 140 -3.10 -8.09 -14.48
C GLN A 140 -3.35 -7.16 -13.29
N PHE A 141 -2.71 -5.98 -13.30
CA PHE A 141 -2.95 -4.96 -12.30
C PHE A 141 -4.39 -4.40 -12.39
N ASP A 142 -4.91 -4.15 -13.59
CA ASP A 142 -6.31 -3.75 -13.79
C ASP A 142 -7.28 -4.83 -13.32
N ARG A 143 -7.00 -6.11 -13.60
CA ARG A 143 -7.80 -7.24 -13.07
C ARG A 143 -7.80 -7.30 -11.54
N LEU A 144 -6.68 -6.99 -10.90
CA LEU A 144 -6.60 -6.86 -9.44
C LEU A 144 -7.48 -5.73 -8.94
N VAL A 145 -7.42 -4.56 -9.58
CA VAL A 145 -8.25 -3.40 -9.24
C VAL A 145 -9.74 -3.74 -9.38
N GLU A 146 -10.15 -4.40 -10.47
CA GLU A 146 -11.54 -4.83 -10.68
C GLU A 146 -11.99 -5.88 -9.65
N THR A 147 -11.10 -6.80 -9.25
CA THR A 147 -11.38 -7.76 -8.18
C THR A 147 -11.63 -7.04 -6.85
N CYS A 148 -10.85 -6.01 -6.55
CA CYS A 148 -11.05 -5.18 -5.37
C CYS A 148 -12.36 -4.39 -5.42
N LYS A 149 -12.72 -3.81 -6.58
CA LYS A 149 -14.00 -3.09 -6.75
C LYS A 149 -15.20 -4.01 -6.51
N LYS A 150 -15.17 -5.21 -7.09
CA LYS A 150 -16.23 -6.23 -6.88
C LYS A 150 -16.38 -6.58 -5.40
N TYR A 151 -15.26 -6.84 -4.72
CA TYR A 151 -15.28 -7.13 -3.28
C TYR A 151 -15.92 -6.00 -2.47
N LEU A 152 -15.61 -4.74 -2.76
CA LEU A 152 -16.17 -3.58 -2.07
C LEU A 152 -17.69 -3.47 -2.23
N VAL A 153 -18.20 -3.69 -3.45
CA VAL A 153 -19.65 -3.62 -3.74
C VAL A 153 -20.39 -4.80 -3.09
N GLU A 154 -19.81 -6.00 -3.12
CA GLU A 154 -20.39 -7.20 -2.48
C GLU A 154 -20.47 -7.07 -0.95
N HIS A 155 -19.54 -6.34 -0.33
CA HIS A 155 -19.47 -6.18 1.14
C HIS A 155 -19.87 -4.77 1.61
N ARG A 156 -20.59 -4.02 0.79
CA ARG A 156 -20.95 -2.60 1.04
C ARG A 156 -21.69 -2.36 2.36
N GLU A 157 -22.48 -3.34 2.81
CA GLU A 157 -23.20 -3.30 4.10
C GLU A 157 -22.22 -3.33 5.29
N GLU A 158 -21.22 -4.22 5.27
CA GLU A 158 -20.18 -4.31 6.31
C GLU A 158 -19.34 -3.02 6.37
N LEU A 159 -19.22 -2.34 5.23
CA LEU A 159 -18.49 -1.09 5.09
C LEU A 159 -19.32 0.14 5.49
N GLU A 160 -20.62 -0.02 5.79
CA GLU A 160 -21.58 1.07 6.05
C GLU A 160 -21.63 2.08 4.88
N LYS A 161 -21.53 1.56 3.65
CA LYS A 161 -21.59 2.32 2.41
C LYS A 161 -22.67 1.71 1.50
N TYR A 162 -23.91 1.72 1.98
CA TYR A 162 -25.04 1.01 1.36
C TYR A 162 -25.28 1.39 -0.12
N ASP A 163 -25.04 2.65 -0.47
CA ASP A 163 -25.22 3.19 -1.81
C ASP A 163 -23.97 3.06 -2.69
N LEU A 164 -22.94 2.32 -2.25
CA LEU A 164 -21.70 2.18 -3.02
C LEU A 164 -21.95 1.35 -4.28
N GLU A 165 -21.68 1.96 -5.43
CA GLU A 165 -21.72 1.33 -6.74
C GLU A 165 -20.35 1.31 -7.42
N ILE A 166 -20.22 0.50 -8.48
CA ILE A 166 -18.99 0.45 -9.28
C ILE A 166 -18.70 1.82 -9.93
N ALA A 167 -19.75 2.60 -10.23
CA ALA A 167 -19.63 3.93 -10.83
C ALA A 167 -18.94 4.96 -9.91
N ASP A 168 -19.03 4.79 -8.59
CA ASP A 168 -18.35 5.66 -7.61
C ASP A 168 -16.85 5.36 -7.52
N LEU A 169 -16.44 4.17 -7.96
CA LEU A 169 -15.07 3.67 -7.90
C LEU A 169 -14.26 3.99 -9.16
N LYS A 170 -14.65 5.01 -9.95
CA LYS A 170 -13.89 5.44 -11.14
C LYS A 170 -12.46 5.87 -10.80
N LYS A 171 -12.27 6.59 -9.69
CA LYS A 171 -10.95 7.07 -9.21
C LYS A 171 -10.22 6.04 -8.31
N PHE A 172 -10.72 4.80 -8.23
CA PHE A 172 -10.12 3.76 -7.39
C PHE A 172 -8.85 3.15 -7.98
N ASN A 173 -8.73 3.14 -9.32
CA ASN A 173 -7.55 2.62 -10.01
C ASN A 173 -6.37 3.60 -9.81
N PRO A 174 -5.24 3.17 -9.21
CA PRO A 174 -4.09 4.05 -9.01
C PRO A 174 -3.24 4.26 -10.28
N LEU A 175 -3.59 3.62 -11.40
CA LEU A 175 -2.94 3.84 -12.69
C LEU A 175 -3.39 5.17 -13.30
N TYR A 176 -2.43 6.07 -13.52
CA TYR A 176 -2.66 7.37 -14.14
C TYR A 176 -2.44 7.30 -15.65
N TRP A 177 -3.51 7.44 -16.42
CA TRP A 177 -3.46 7.51 -17.87
C TRP A 177 -3.36 8.96 -18.34
N LYS A 178 -2.40 9.27 -19.21
CA LYS A 178 -2.36 10.58 -19.85
C LYS A 178 -3.56 10.71 -20.78
N MET A 179 -4.37 11.73 -20.54
CA MET A 179 -5.49 12.10 -21.40
C MET A 179 -5.12 13.31 -22.23
N ASP A 180 -5.50 13.31 -23.51
CA ASP A 180 -5.46 14.47 -24.39
C ASP A 180 -6.89 14.71 -24.89
N LYS A 181 -7.45 15.89 -24.60
CA LYS A 181 -8.84 16.27 -24.93
C LYS A 181 -9.86 15.22 -24.49
N GLY A 182 -9.68 14.67 -23.28
CA GLY A 182 -10.58 13.68 -22.67
C GLY A 182 -10.46 12.26 -23.23
N LYS A 183 -9.49 11.99 -24.12
CA LYS A 183 -9.21 10.65 -24.65
C LYS A 183 -7.87 10.15 -24.15
N ILE A 184 -7.78 8.86 -23.84
CA ILE A 184 -6.51 8.22 -23.45
C ILE A 184 -5.58 8.25 -24.67
N VAL A 185 -4.34 8.70 -24.46
CA VAL A 185 -3.31 8.68 -25.50
C VAL A 185 -2.80 7.26 -25.68
N GLU A 186 -3.24 6.55 -26.72
CA GLU A 186 -2.93 5.12 -26.93
C GLU A 186 -1.43 4.82 -27.08
N ASP A 187 -0.62 5.80 -27.47
CA ASP A 187 0.83 5.66 -27.61
C ASP A 187 1.59 5.75 -26.27
N ARG A 188 0.90 6.11 -25.18
CA ARG A 188 1.51 6.27 -23.86
C ARG A 188 0.83 5.37 -22.83
N GLY A 189 1.65 4.59 -22.14
CA GLY A 189 1.17 3.77 -21.04
C GLY A 189 0.83 4.57 -19.80
N PRO A 190 0.21 3.88 -18.83
CA PRO A 190 -0.09 4.50 -17.55
C PRO A 190 1.18 4.70 -16.74
N MET A 191 1.14 5.70 -15.87
CA MET A 191 2.12 5.89 -14.80
C MET A 191 1.55 5.38 -13.48
N LEU A 192 2.40 4.77 -12.66
CA LEU A 192 2.06 4.36 -11.31
C LEU A 192 2.91 5.13 -10.32
N TYR A 193 2.27 5.97 -9.51
CA TYR A 193 2.90 6.73 -8.43
C TYR A 193 2.95 5.88 -7.16
N VAL A 194 3.97 5.05 -7.05
CA VAL A 194 4.09 4.15 -5.90
C VAL A 194 4.55 4.93 -4.68
N LYS A 195 3.88 4.73 -3.53
CA LYS A 195 4.31 5.38 -2.28
C LYS A 195 5.55 4.69 -1.72
N VAL A 196 6.59 5.47 -1.45
CA VAL A 196 7.82 4.96 -0.81
C VAL A 196 7.56 4.82 0.69
N MET A 197 8.10 3.76 1.29
CA MET A 197 7.94 3.51 2.72
C MET A 197 8.98 4.33 3.49
N GLU A 198 8.50 5.10 4.46
CA GLU A 198 9.35 5.90 5.34
C GLU A 198 8.92 5.71 6.80
N ASN A 199 9.86 5.85 7.70
CA ASN A 199 9.59 5.90 9.12
C ASN A 199 9.38 7.35 9.57
N LYS A 200 8.13 7.72 9.83
CA LYS A 200 7.76 9.08 10.28
C LYS A 200 8.47 9.57 11.54
N LYS A 201 9.05 8.68 12.35
CA LYS A 201 9.78 9.06 13.57
C LYS A 201 11.25 9.38 13.32
N THR A 202 11.86 8.68 12.36
CA THR A 202 13.30 8.83 12.05
C THR A 202 13.54 9.57 10.74
N GLU A 203 12.48 9.83 9.98
CA GLU A 203 12.51 10.44 8.64
C GLU A 203 13.35 9.64 7.63
N GLN A 204 13.64 8.37 7.94
CA GLN A 204 14.41 7.47 7.08
C GLN A 204 13.50 6.68 6.16
N ILE A 205 13.87 6.62 4.88
CA ILE A 205 13.24 5.75 3.89
C ILE A 205 13.63 4.30 4.20
N SER A 206 12.61 3.44 4.33
CA SER A 206 12.78 2.01 4.62
C SER A 206 12.71 1.13 3.38
N THR A 207 12.28 1.68 2.24
CA THR A 207 12.28 0.97 0.95
C THR A 207 13.72 0.74 0.51
N LEU A 208 14.01 -0.49 0.06
CA LEU A 208 15.34 -0.86 -0.42
C LEU A 208 15.49 -0.51 -1.90
N PHE A 209 16.56 0.21 -2.22
CA PHE A 209 16.99 0.48 -3.60
C PHE A 209 18.33 -0.21 -3.81
N ILE A 210 18.42 -1.02 -4.85
CA ILE A 210 19.59 -1.85 -5.16
C ILE A 210 20.11 -1.43 -6.53
N ASP A 211 21.38 -1.12 -6.64
CA ASP A 211 22.00 -0.82 -7.93
C ASP A 211 22.12 -2.11 -8.77
N ASP A 212 21.59 -2.08 -10.00
CA ASP A 212 21.55 -3.23 -10.92
C ASP A 212 22.94 -3.77 -11.28
N GLN A 213 23.96 -2.91 -11.34
CA GLN A 213 25.32 -3.30 -11.76
C GLN A 213 26.13 -3.86 -10.61
N THR A 214 26.06 -3.22 -9.44
CA THR A 214 26.90 -3.53 -8.28
C THR A 214 26.22 -4.44 -7.27
N ASN A 215 24.88 -4.60 -7.34
CA ASN A 215 24.05 -5.27 -6.35
C ASN A 215 24.22 -4.73 -4.92
N GLN A 216 24.59 -3.45 -4.79
CA GLN A 216 24.73 -2.78 -3.50
C GLN A 216 23.48 -1.96 -3.19
N ILE A 217 23.17 -1.84 -1.90
CA ILE A 217 22.09 -0.97 -1.42
C ILE A 217 22.53 0.48 -1.64
N MET A 218 21.70 1.25 -2.34
CA MET A 218 21.89 2.67 -2.61
C MET A 218 21.23 3.54 -1.54
N ASP A 219 21.72 4.76 -1.34
CA ASP A 219 20.98 5.78 -0.61
C ASP A 219 19.77 6.20 -1.47
N PRO A 220 18.52 6.09 -0.98
CA PRO A 220 17.34 6.54 -1.71
C PRO A 220 17.42 8.00 -2.17
N LEU A 221 18.08 8.87 -1.39
CA LEU A 221 18.21 10.29 -1.72
C LEU A 221 19.09 10.54 -2.94
N ASP A 222 19.99 9.62 -3.28
CA ASP A 222 20.78 9.70 -4.51
C ASP A 222 19.91 9.57 -5.77
N LEU A 223 18.68 9.06 -5.64
CA LEU A 223 17.71 8.93 -6.73
C LEU A 223 16.74 10.12 -6.83
N LEU A 224 16.88 11.13 -5.97
CA LEU A 224 16.02 12.32 -5.99
C LEU A 224 16.11 13.02 -7.35
N GLU A 225 14.98 13.10 -8.04
CA GLU A 225 14.83 13.72 -9.37
C GLU A 225 15.74 13.15 -10.48
N LYS A 226 16.35 11.98 -10.25
CA LYS A 226 17.19 11.31 -11.26
C LYS A 226 16.40 10.25 -12.02
N ARG A 227 16.46 10.34 -13.35
CA ARG A 227 15.85 9.32 -14.21
C ARG A 227 16.61 8.00 -14.10
N CYS A 228 15.88 6.91 -14.05
CA CYS A 228 16.44 5.58 -13.95
C CYS A 228 15.55 4.55 -14.65
N PHE A 229 16.10 3.37 -14.90
CA PHE A 229 15.33 2.17 -15.22
C PHE A 229 15.17 1.33 -13.96
N VAL A 230 14.01 0.72 -13.77
CA VAL A 230 13.67 0.02 -12.54
C VAL A 230 12.96 -1.30 -12.83
N THR A 231 13.31 -2.32 -12.04
CA THR A 231 12.49 -3.51 -11.81
C THR A 231 12.03 -3.46 -10.35
N ALA A 232 10.72 -3.35 -10.11
CA ALA A 232 10.19 -3.07 -8.78
C ALA A 232 9.39 -4.24 -8.21
N ALA A 233 9.45 -4.40 -6.88
CA ALA A 233 8.54 -5.22 -6.10
C ALA A 233 7.51 -4.29 -5.41
N ILE A 234 6.27 -4.37 -5.88
CA ILE A 234 5.17 -3.49 -5.48
C ILE A 234 4.26 -4.23 -4.51
N LYS A 235 4.14 -3.68 -3.30
CA LYS A 235 3.21 -4.18 -2.26
C LYS A 235 1.86 -3.50 -2.39
N VAL A 236 0.81 -4.28 -2.63
CA VAL A 236 -0.57 -3.81 -2.55
C VAL A 236 -1.06 -4.09 -1.14
N GLU A 237 -0.99 -3.07 -0.28
CA GLU A 237 -1.10 -3.24 1.17
C GLU A 237 -2.56 -3.33 1.63
N SER A 238 -3.38 -2.36 1.23
CA SER A 238 -4.75 -2.27 1.73
C SER A 238 -5.64 -1.38 0.87
N ILE A 239 -6.95 -1.56 1.02
CA ILE A 239 -7.95 -0.59 0.58
C ILE A 239 -8.25 0.33 1.75
N PHE A 240 -8.06 1.62 1.53
CA PHE A 240 -8.36 2.68 2.50
C PHE A 240 -9.73 3.28 2.19
N ILE A 241 -10.60 3.32 3.20
CA ILE A 241 -11.96 3.82 3.11
C ILE A 241 -12.08 4.99 4.09
N GLY A 242 -11.85 6.20 3.60
CA GLY A 242 -12.03 7.44 4.35
C GLY A 242 -13.01 8.35 3.62
N ASN A 243 -12.60 9.59 3.36
CA ASN A 243 -13.35 10.50 2.50
C ASN A 243 -13.43 9.98 1.06
N LYS A 244 -12.30 9.52 0.52
CA LYS A 244 -12.20 8.83 -0.78
C LYS A 244 -11.79 7.38 -0.54
N ILE A 245 -12.32 6.46 -1.35
CA ILE A 245 -11.92 5.04 -1.34
C ILE A 245 -10.72 4.90 -2.28
N SER A 246 -9.59 4.40 -1.77
CA SER A 246 -8.37 4.27 -2.57
C SER A 246 -7.61 2.98 -2.28
N LEU A 247 -6.91 2.49 -3.30
CA LEU A 247 -5.99 1.36 -3.17
C LEU A 247 -4.61 1.86 -2.73
N GLN A 248 -4.09 1.37 -1.62
CA GLN A 248 -2.77 1.73 -1.10
C GLN A 248 -1.70 0.82 -1.69
N VAL A 249 -0.86 1.42 -2.53
CA VAL A 249 0.24 0.74 -3.22
C VAL A 249 1.57 1.32 -2.73
N LYS A 250 2.46 0.44 -2.26
CA LYS A 250 3.75 0.80 -1.66
C LYS A 250 4.91 0.12 -2.37
N LEU A 251 6.06 0.79 -2.39
CA LEU A 251 7.27 0.25 -2.99
C LEU A 251 8.02 -0.55 -1.93
N SER A 252 8.11 -1.86 -2.11
CA SER A 252 8.83 -2.74 -1.18
C SER A 252 10.32 -2.70 -1.44
N GLU A 253 10.69 -2.91 -2.70
CA GLU A 253 12.07 -3.01 -3.18
C GLU A 253 12.13 -2.56 -4.64
N ALA A 254 13.25 -1.99 -5.05
CA ALA A 254 13.52 -1.60 -6.43
C ALA A 254 14.97 -1.89 -6.82
N VAL A 255 15.16 -2.63 -7.90
CA VAL A 255 16.45 -2.77 -8.58
C VAL A 255 16.53 -1.65 -9.60
N VAL A 256 17.54 -0.78 -9.49
CA VAL A 256 17.63 0.49 -10.19
C VAL A 256 18.90 0.56 -11.02
N LYS A 257 18.75 1.07 -12.25
CA LYS A 257 19.82 1.43 -13.16
C LYS A 257 19.72 2.92 -13.46
N VAL A 258 20.56 3.72 -12.82
CA VAL A 258 20.56 5.18 -13.00
C VAL A 258 20.96 5.52 -14.44
N VAL A 259 20.21 6.43 -15.06
CA VAL A 259 20.56 6.95 -16.38
C VAL A 259 21.41 8.18 -16.18
N ASP A 260 22.67 8.12 -16.62
CA ASP A 260 23.54 9.29 -16.66
C ASP A 260 22.99 10.32 -17.66
N THR A 261 22.18 11.25 -17.18
CA THR A 261 21.73 12.42 -17.94
C THR A 261 22.75 13.55 -17.94
N THR A 262 23.98 13.29 -17.49
CA THR A 262 25.06 14.24 -17.63
C THR A 262 25.31 14.48 -19.12
N ILE A 263 24.82 15.62 -19.60
CA ILE A 263 25.14 16.15 -20.93
C ILE A 263 26.67 16.18 -21.04
N ARG A 264 27.26 15.18 -21.70
CA ARG A 264 28.68 15.20 -22.00
C ARG A 264 28.88 16.33 -22.99
N GLY A 265 29.63 17.36 -22.58
CA GLY A 265 29.94 18.47 -23.45
C GLY A 265 30.58 17.94 -24.73
N LEU A 266 29.91 18.07 -25.88
CA LEU A 266 30.44 17.58 -27.16
C LEU A 266 31.76 18.27 -27.51
N LEU A 267 31.87 19.54 -27.15
CA LEU A 267 33.07 20.36 -27.38
C LEU A 267 34.11 20.22 -26.26
N ARG A 268 33.70 19.77 -25.07
CA ARG A 268 34.59 19.54 -23.93
C ARG A 268 34.08 18.34 -23.12
N PRO A 269 34.48 17.12 -23.49
CA PRO A 269 34.00 15.88 -22.86
C PRO A 269 34.40 15.76 -21.38
N VAL A 270 35.36 16.59 -20.94
CA VAL A 270 35.97 16.58 -19.60
C VAL A 270 35.73 17.92 -18.91
N VAL A 271 34.50 18.44 -18.95
CA VAL A 271 34.11 19.49 -18.00
C VAL A 271 33.48 18.77 -16.82
N VAL A 272 34.27 18.62 -15.76
CA VAL A 272 33.77 18.15 -14.47
C VAL A 272 32.88 19.27 -13.92
N ARG A 273 31.62 18.96 -13.59
CA ARG A 273 30.77 19.96 -12.95
C ARG A 273 31.28 20.20 -11.53
N PRO A 274 31.22 21.44 -11.01
CA PRO A 274 31.70 21.74 -9.65
C PRO A 274 31.10 20.82 -8.57
N GLU A 275 29.86 20.38 -8.77
CA GLU A 275 29.13 19.45 -7.90
C GLU A 275 29.74 18.04 -7.83
N ASP A 276 30.36 17.54 -8.90
CA ASP A 276 31.02 16.23 -8.92
C ASP A 276 32.40 16.26 -8.23
N VAL A 277 33.05 17.43 -8.18
CA VAL A 277 34.36 17.60 -7.53
C VAL A 277 34.24 17.55 -6.01
N ALA A 278 33.11 18.01 -5.46
CA ALA A 278 32.88 18.03 -4.01
C ALA A 278 32.80 16.61 -3.40
N ASN A 279 32.30 15.63 -4.14
CA ASN A 279 32.15 14.25 -3.67
C ASN A 279 33.39 13.37 -3.91
N ALA A 280 34.33 13.78 -4.78
CA ALA A 280 35.51 12.98 -5.11
C ALA A 280 36.72 13.21 -4.19
N THR A 281 36.74 14.30 -3.42
CA THR A 281 37.84 14.61 -2.48
C THR A 281 37.50 14.26 -1.04
N GLY A 282 37.42 12.95 -0.76
CA GLY A 282 37.69 12.41 0.57
C GLY A 282 39.20 12.51 0.89
N VAL A 283 39.73 13.72 0.99
CA VAL A 283 41.11 13.98 1.41
C VAL A 283 41.08 14.61 2.80
N THR A 284 41.47 13.81 3.78
CA THR A 284 41.77 14.22 5.15
C THR A 284 43.00 15.12 5.16
N THR A 285 42.83 16.43 5.36
CA THR A 285 43.91 17.29 5.88
C THR A 285 43.35 18.36 6.82
N ALA A 286 44.05 18.49 7.95
CA ALA A 286 43.77 19.28 9.14
C ALA A 286 43.83 20.82 8.90
N PRO A 287 43.38 21.65 9.87
CA PRO A 287 43.10 23.06 9.66
C PRO A 287 44.35 23.93 9.84
N THR A 288 44.48 24.99 9.05
CA THR A 288 45.33 26.14 9.39
C THR A 288 44.73 27.42 8.76
N PRO A 289 44.81 28.58 9.43
CA PRO A 289 43.78 29.61 9.29
C PRO A 289 44.26 30.87 8.56
N GLU A 290 43.26 31.69 8.19
CA GLU A 290 43.27 33.11 7.84
C GLU A 290 44.07 33.58 6.62
N THR A 291 43.40 34.28 5.70
CA THR A 291 43.76 35.66 5.25
C THR A 291 42.71 36.19 4.25
N THR A 292 41.93 37.15 4.76
CA THR A 292 41.30 38.33 4.12
C THR A 292 41.13 38.47 2.61
N SER A 293 39.85 38.73 2.26
CA SER A 293 39.31 39.90 1.54
C SER A 293 39.73 40.16 0.09
N SER A 294 38.74 40.12 -0.82
CA SER A 294 38.44 41.29 -1.66
C SER A 294 37.14 41.11 -2.47
N THR A 295 36.20 42.00 -2.17
CA THR A 295 34.97 42.35 -2.87
C THR A 295 35.23 42.78 -4.31
N LEU A 296 34.53 42.21 -5.29
CA LEU A 296 34.23 42.87 -6.56
C LEU A 296 32.83 42.49 -7.03
N THR A 297 31.94 43.47 -6.88
CA THR A 297 30.62 43.56 -7.51
C THR A 297 30.80 43.78 -9.01
N ASN A 298 30.32 42.86 -9.85
CA ASN A 298 30.07 43.13 -11.26
C ASN A 298 28.62 42.78 -11.57
N ALA A 299 27.82 43.82 -11.70
CA ALA A 299 26.50 43.80 -12.29
C ALA A 299 26.64 43.65 -13.81
N LEU A 300 25.93 42.68 -14.40
CA LEU A 300 25.62 42.60 -15.83
C LEU A 300 24.38 41.69 -16.01
N PRO A 301 23.68 41.76 -17.16
CA PRO A 301 22.32 42.24 -17.31
C PRO A 301 21.25 41.14 -17.18
N GLU A 302 20.06 41.57 -16.74
CA GLU A 302 18.84 40.76 -16.73
C GLU A 302 18.56 40.18 -18.12
N MET A 303 18.57 38.85 -18.21
CA MET A 303 18.00 38.12 -19.33
C MET A 303 16.48 37.99 -19.13
N PRO A 304 15.68 38.08 -20.21
CA PRO A 304 14.25 37.86 -20.12
C PRO A 304 13.95 36.42 -19.70
N PRO A 305 12.88 36.20 -18.91
CA PRO A 305 12.49 34.86 -18.47
C PRO A 305 12.10 34.00 -19.68
N ASN A 306 12.70 32.82 -19.79
CA ASN A 306 12.24 31.78 -20.70
C ASN A 306 10.93 31.21 -20.16
N ASP A 307 9.90 31.48 -20.94
CA ASP A 307 8.50 31.09 -20.79
C ASP A 307 8.31 29.67 -21.35
N ASP A 308 8.75 28.66 -20.59
CA ASP A 308 8.50 27.23 -20.87
C ASP A 308 8.26 26.47 -19.55
N ASN A 309 7.57 27.11 -18.61
CA ASN A 309 6.97 26.41 -17.49
C ASN A 309 5.62 25.89 -17.98
N GLU A 310 5.61 24.69 -18.55
CA GLU A 310 4.40 23.93 -18.85
C GLU A 310 3.73 23.60 -17.50
N VAL A 311 2.97 24.57 -17.00
CA VAL A 311 2.11 24.48 -15.83
C VAL A 311 1.21 23.27 -16.06
N ALA A 312 1.42 22.22 -15.25
CA ALA A 312 0.45 21.16 -15.13
C ALA A 312 -0.92 21.81 -14.86
N PRO A 313 -2.00 21.43 -15.57
CA PRO A 313 -3.30 22.00 -15.29
C PRO A 313 -3.62 21.75 -13.82
N GLU A 314 -3.63 22.84 -13.06
CA GLU A 314 -4.33 22.89 -11.80
C GLU A 314 -5.79 22.65 -12.18
N ASP A 315 -6.26 21.43 -11.91
CA ASP A 315 -7.68 21.13 -11.90
C ASP A 315 -8.28 22.05 -10.83
N GLU A 316 -8.77 23.21 -11.28
CA GLU A 316 -9.66 24.08 -10.55
C GLU A 316 -10.83 23.22 -10.08
N ASP A 317 -10.80 22.85 -8.79
CA ASP A 317 -11.95 22.27 -8.12
C ASP A 317 -13.07 23.32 -8.22
N ASP A 318 -14.11 22.95 -8.98
CA ASP A 318 -15.43 23.59 -9.03
C ASP A 318 -15.92 23.91 -7.61
N ASP A 319 -15.70 25.16 -7.20
CA ASP A 319 -16.42 25.80 -6.10
C ASP A 319 -17.84 26.07 -6.61
N VAL A 320 -18.70 25.06 -6.45
CA VAL A 320 -20.15 25.22 -6.60
C VAL A 320 -20.60 26.19 -5.51
N THR A 321 -20.64 27.45 -5.91
CA THR A 321 -21.34 28.54 -5.26
C THR A 321 -22.76 28.06 -4.97
N GLN A 322 -23.08 27.89 -3.68
CA GLN A 322 -24.46 27.83 -3.25
C GLN A 322 -25.04 29.21 -3.53
N GLU A 323 -25.85 29.31 -4.57
CA GLU A 323 -26.79 30.42 -4.73
C GLU A 323 -27.71 30.41 -3.51
N GLU A 324 -27.44 31.35 -2.59
CA GLU A 324 -28.41 31.84 -1.63
C GLU A 324 -29.50 32.56 -2.43
N GLU A 325 -30.55 31.83 -2.81
CA GLU A 325 -31.86 32.45 -3.05
C GLU A 325 -32.55 32.59 -1.70
N GLU A 326 -32.40 33.80 -1.13
CA GLU A 326 -33.35 34.35 -0.17
C GLU A 326 -34.68 34.71 -0.87
N GLU A 327 -35.73 34.74 -0.04
CA GLU A 327 -37.09 35.27 -0.28
C GLU A 327 -38.10 34.29 -0.90
N ASP A 328 -38.95 33.71 -0.05
CA ASP A 328 -40.29 34.30 0.15
C ASP A 328 -41.03 33.71 1.36
N ASP A 329 -41.62 34.63 2.12
CA ASP A 329 -42.52 34.44 3.26
C ASP A 329 -43.78 33.66 2.85
N ASP A 330 -44.13 32.60 3.60
CA ASP A 330 -45.53 32.17 3.74
C ASP A 330 -45.75 31.32 5.00
N ASP A 331 -46.14 32.03 6.07
CA ASP A 331 -47.28 31.73 6.94
C ASP A 331 -47.64 30.24 7.15
N LEU A 332 -47.00 29.56 8.12
CA LEU A 332 -47.52 28.32 8.67
C LEU A 332 -47.64 28.36 10.20
N GLN A 333 -48.90 28.32 10.61
CA GLN A 333 -49.44 28.29 11.95
C GLN A 333 -48.75 27.28 12.88
N LEU A 334 -48.40 27.76 14.08
CA LEU A 334 -47.97 26.96 15.22
C LEU A 334 -49.08 25.97 15.64
N PRO A 335 -48.79 24.66 15.76
CA PRO A 335 -49.68 23.77 16.49
C PRO A 335 -49.56 24.00 18.02
N PRO A 336 -50.64 23.79 18.77
CA PRO A 336 -50.70 24.13 20.19
C PRO A 336 -49.83 23.23 21.07
N THR A 337 -49.22 23.87 22.06
CA THR A 337 -48.47 23.30 23.19
C THR A 337 -49.23 22.14 23.85
N ILE A 338 -48.70 20.92 23.69
CA ILE A 338 -49.15 19.74 24.43
C ILE A 338 -48.47 19.75 25.80
N ALA A 339 -49.28 19.74 26.86
CA ALA A 339 -48.86 19.65 28.25
C ALA A 339 -48.14 18.32 28.56
N PRO A 340 -47.16 18.31 29.48
CA PRO A 340 -46.47 17.09 29.87
C PRO A 340 -47.40 16.12 30.60
N SER A 341 -47.51 14.91 30.05
CA SER A 341 -48.26 13.79 30.61
C SER A 341 -47.55 13.20 31.84
N PRO A 342 -48.28 12.79 32.90
CA PRO A 342 -47.70 12.33 34.16
C PRO A 342 -47.01 10.95 34.07
N ALA A 343 -46.02 10.77 34.96
CA ALA A 343 -45.13 9.62 35.06
C ALA A 343 -45.86 8.26 35.17
N PRO A 344 -45.33 7.19 34.53
CA PRO A 344 -45.91 5.87 34.62
C PRO A 344 -45.69 5.22 36.00
N ALA A 345 -46.76 4.62 36.52
CA ALA A 345 -46.78 3.83 37.75
C ALA A 345 -45.95 2.52 37.62
N PRO A 346 -45.45 1.97 38.74
CA PRO A 346 -44.61 0.78 38.74
C PRO A 346 -45.40 -0.48 38.36
N VAL A 347 -44.91 -1.19 37.35
CA VAL A 347 -45.46 -2.46 36.88
C VAL A 347 -45.11 -3.58 37.88
N VAL A 348 -46.16 -4.23 38.39
CA VAL A 348 -46.11 -5.39 39.28
C VAL A 348 -45.56 -6.61 38.53
N ALA A 349 -44.57 -7.27 39.12
CA ALA A 349 -43.92 -8.47 38.60
C ALA A 349 -44.89 -9.66 38.52
N ALA A 350 -44.98 -10.27 37.34
CA ALA A 350 -45.65 -11.56 37.14
C ALA A 350 -44.67 -12.73 37.33
N PRO A 351 -45.13 -13.90 37.82
CA PRO A 351 -44.28 -15.03 38.16
C PRO A 351 -43.78 -15.80 36.92
N THR A 352 -42.51 -16.17 37.01
CA THR A 352 -41.70 -16.96 36.09
C THR A 352 -42.35 -18.31 35.75
N GLN A 353 -42.62 -18.57 34.47
CA GLN A 353 -42.92 -19.91 33.97
C GLN A 353 -41.62 -20.66 33.67
N THR A 354 -41.44 -21.79 34.35
CA THR A 354 -40.37 -22.76 34.14
C THR A 354 -40.66 -23.56 32.87
N VAL A 355 -39.95 -23.28 31.78
CA VAL A 355 -40.02 -24.08 30.55
C VAL A 355 -39.00 -25.22 30.61
N ALA A 356 -39.50 -26.43 30.39
CA ALA A 356 -38.76 -27.68 30.44
C ALA A 356 -37.67 -27.78 29.35
N ALA A 357 -36.59 -28.49 29.69
CA ALA A 357 -35.42 -28.73 28.87
C ALA A 357 -35.74 -29.51 27.58
N PRO A 358 -35.09 -29.20 26.44
CA PRO A 358 -35.23 -29.99 25.22
C PRO A 358 -34.43 -31.30 25.31
N VAL A 359 -35.09 -32.38 24.92
CA VAL A 359 -34.54 -33.73 24.77
C VAL A 359 -33.52 -33.74 23.62
N ILE A 360 -32.30 -34.17 23.93
CA ILE A 360 -31.22 -34.37 22.98
C ILE A 360 -31.54 -35.58 22.10
N ALA A 361 -31.76 -35.34 20.80
CA ALA A 361 -31.89 -36.41 19.80
C ALA A 361 -30.50 -36.99 19.47
N ALA A 362 -30.42 -38.32 19.51
CA ALA A 362 -29.22 -39.10 19.22
C ALA A 362 -28.79 -39.00 17.75
N ALA A 363 -27.49 -38.91 17.52
CA ALA A 363 -26.87 -38.87 16.19
C ALA A 363 -27.00 -40.22 15.45
N PRO A 364 -27.19 -40.22 14.12
CA PRO A 364 -27.20 -41.44 13.31
C PRO A 364 -25.79 -42.01 13.10
N PRO A 365 -25.65 -43.34 12.90
CA PRO A 365 -24.36 -44.01 12.74
C PRO A 365 -23.74 -43.77 11.36
N ALA A 366 -22.41 -43.72 11.35
CA ALA A 366 -21.57 -43.52 10.17
C ALA A 366 -21.71 -44.65 9.13
N PRO A 367 -21.70 -44.35 7.81
CA PRO A 367 -21.71 -45.36 6.77
C PRO A 367 -20.34 -46.01 6.57
N ALA A 368 -20.40 -47.32 6.35
CA ALA A 368 -19.28 -48.25 6.23
C ALA A 368 -18.37 -48.00 5.03
N LYS A 369 -17.07 -48.22 5.24
CA LYS A 369 -16.03 -48.36 4.21
C LYS A 369 -16.37 -49.51 3.26
N ARG A 370 -16.53 -49.22 1.97
CA ARG A 370 -16.45 -50.22 0.90
C ARG A 370 -15.16 -50.00 0.10
N GLY A 371 -14.27 -50.98 0.20
CA GLY A 371 -13.16 -51.15 -0.72
C GLY A 371 -13.65 -51.66 -2.08
N GLY A 372 -12.93 -51.30 -3.13
CA GLY A 372 -13.16 -51.80 -4.48
C GLY A 372 -11.97 -51.42 -5.34
N GLY A 373 -11.10 -52.40 -5.58
CA GLY A 373 -9.97 -52.29 -6.49
C GLY A 373 -10.42 -52.23 -7.95
N GLY A 374 -9.58 -51.61 -8.78
CA GLY A 374 -9.76 -51.54 -10.22
C GLY A 374 -8.46 -51.22 -10.92
N ARG A 375 -7.68 -52.27 -11.22
CA ARG A 375 -6.58 -52.23 -12.20
C ARG A 375 -7.20 -52.06 -13.59
N GLY A 376 -6.72 -51.08 -14.36
CA GLY A 376 -7.00 -50.94 -15.80
C GLY A 376 -5.78 -50.38 -16.51
N LYS A 377 -5.20 -51.17 -17.41
CA LYS A 377 -4.06 -50.82 -18.28
C LYS A 377 -4.56 -50.21 -19.61
N ALA A 378 -3.69 -49.36 -20.18
CA ALA A 378 -3.31 -49.26 -21.61
C ALA A 378 -3.99 -48.27 -22.59
N LYS A 379 -3.09 -47.52 -23.26
CA LYS A 379 -2.97 -47.15 -24.70
C LYS A 379 -3.80 -45.97 -25.28
N THR A 380 -3.05 -44.87 -25.53
CA THR A 380 -2.85 -44.03 -26.76
C THR A 380 -3.74 -44.26 -28.01
N PRO A 381 -3.80 -43.33 -29.03
CA PRO A 381 -2.97 -42.14 -29.29
C PRO A 381 -3.69 -40.83 -29.75
N THR A 382 -2.86 -39.79 -29.81
CA THR A 382 -2.93 -38.50 -30.52
C THR A 382 -3.52 -38.53 -31.95
N PRO A 383 -4.24 -37.48 -32.38
CA PRO A 383 -4.32 -37.11 -33.79
C PRO A 383 -3.52 -35.84 -34.10
N ALA A 384 -2.74 -35.93 -35.18
CA ALA A 384 -2.00 -34.84 -35.82
C ALA A 384 -2.94 -33.88 -36.57
N LEU A 385 -2.62 -32.59 -36.56
CA LEU A 385 -3.24 -31.58 -37.41
C LEU A 385 -2.38 -31.34 -38.66
N PRO A 386 -2.99 -31.09 -39.84
CA PRO A 386 -2.28 -30.94 -41.11
C PRO A 386 -1.69 -29.54 -41.29
N VAL A 387 -0.49 -29.53 -41.87
CA VAL A 387 0.23 -28.38 -42.40
C VAL A 387 -0.43 -27.95 -43.72
N GLY A 388 -0.86 -26.69 -43.80
CA GLY A 388 -1.31 -26.07 -45.04
C GLY A 388 -0.13 -25.47 -45.81
N GLU A 389 0.14 -26.02 -47.00
CA GLU A 389 0.94 -25.40 -48.05
C GLU A 389 0.28 -24.10 -48.54
N VAL A 390 1.05 -23.01 -48.62
CA VAL A 390 0.74 -21.86 -49.48
C VAL A 390 1.79 -21.85 -50.58
N LYS A 391 1.35 -22.12 -51.82
CA LYS A 391 2.13 -21.89 -53.03
C LYS A 391 1.99 -20.43 -53.48
N VAL A 392 3.10 -19.97 -54.06
CA VAL A 392 3.41 -18.68 -54.69
C VAL A 392 2.27 -18.04 -55.47
#